data_AF-A0A440K6K8-F1
#
_entry.id   AF-A0A440K6K8-F1
#
_cell.length_a   1.000
_cell.length_b   1.000
_cell.length_c   1.000
_cell.angle_alpha   90.00
_cell.angle_beta   90.00
_cell.angle_gamma   90.00
#
_symmetry.space_group_name_H-M   'P 1'
#
loop_
_entity.id
_entity.type
_entity.pdbx_description
1 polymer ?
#
loop_
_entity_poly.entity_id
_entity_poly.type
_entity_poly.pdbx_seq_one_letter_code
_entity_poly.pdbx_strand_id
1 'polypeptide(L)'
;MPKQQAFAATAGILAAKYAMESPTMLSDVRFWAAKSGLIQGLRDIPLHFQRRESYSQHGEDTFLLNTIFKDQERPGRYLDIGASHPVRISNTYLLHRKGWSGIIVEPISRL
;
A
#
# COMPACT_ATOMS: atom_id res chain seq x y z
N MET A 1 22.49 -4.80 -54.42
CA MET A 1 22.69 -4.66 -52.96
C MET A 1 21.64 -3.71 -52.39
N PRO A 2 20.55 -4.19 -51.76
CA PRO A 2 19.54 -3.31 -51.14
C PRO A 2 19.26 -3.62 -49.66
N LYS A 3 20.16 -4.29 -48.93
CA LYS A 3 19.93 -4.72 -47.53
C LYS A 3 20.38 -3.73 -46.46
N GLN A 4 21.09 -2.66 -46.81
CA GLN A 4 21.60 -1.67 -45.84
C GLN A 4 20.67 -0.46 -45.65
N GLN A 5 19.76 -0.17 -46.58
CA GLN A 5 18.87 1.01 -46.48
C GLN A 5 17.64 0.78 -45.58
N ALA A 6 17.19 -0.47 -45.39
CA ALA A 6 16.02 -0.78 -44.57
C ALA A 6 16.28 -0.62 -43.05
N PHE A 7 17.49 -0.90 -42.58
CA PHE A 7 17.83 -0.89 -41.15
C PHE A 7 17.91 0.53 -40.58
N ALA A 8 18.38 1.50 -41.37
CA ALA A 8 18.47 2.90 -40.98
C ALA A 8 17.08 3.56 -40.83
N ALA A 9 16.11 3.19 -41.69
CA ALA A 9 14.75 3.71 -41.61
C ALA A 9 14.00 3.22 -40.36
N THR A 10 14.17 1.93 -39.98
CA THR A 10 13.54 1.38 -38.78
C THR A 10 14.15 1.94 -37.49
N ALA A 11 15.47 2.13 -37.44
CA ALA A 11 16.14 2.76 -36.30
C ALA A 11 15.74 4.25 -36.14
N GLY A 12 15.60 4.97 -37.26
CA GLY A 12 15.11 6.36 -37.27
C GLY A 12 13.67 6.49 -36.79
N ILE A 13 12.78 5.57 -37.17
CA ILE A 13 11.39 5.52 -36.68
C ILE A 13 11.36 5.18 -35.18
N LEU A 14 12.18 4.23 -34.71
CA LEU A 14 12.23 3.85 -33.30
C LEU A 14 12.78 4.98 -32.41
N ALA A 15 13.82 5.68 -32.87
CA ALA A 15 14.40 6.83 -32.20
C ALA A 15 13.45 8.04 -32.23
N ALA A 16 12.75 8.28 -33.33
CA ALA A 16 11.73 9.32 -33.43
C ALA A 16 10.51 9.02 -32.54
N LYS A 17 10.13 7.74 -32.37
CA LYS A 17 9.07 7.32 -31.45
C LYS A 17 9.47 7.51 -29.98
N TYR A 18 10.72 7.20 -29.64
CA TYR A 18 11.30 7.45 -28.31
C TYR A 18 11.49 8.95 -28.02
N ALA A 19 11.74 9.75 -29.05
CA ALA A 19 11.89 11.21 -28.94
C ALA A 19 10.54 11.97 -28.93
N MET A 20 9.47 11.40 -29.51
CA MET A 20 8.13 12.01 -29.54
C MET A 20 7.28 11.73 -28.30
N GLU A 21 7.65 10.77 -27.46
CA GLU A 21 7.01 10.51 -26.18
C GLU A 21 8.02 10.78 -25.05
N SER A 22 8.35 12.05 -24.79
CA SER A 22 8.89 12.40 -23.48
C SER A 22 7.69 12.75 -22.59
N PRO A 23 7.25 11.87 -21.68
CA PRO A 23 6.51 12.37 -20.53
C PRO A 23 7.42 13.43 -19.90
N THR A 24 6.90 14.61 -19.62
CA THR A 24 7.67 15.60 -18.86
C THR A 24 8.27 14.90 -17.64
N MET A 25 9.52 15.16 -17.27
CA MET A 25 10.19 14.46 -16.14
C MET A 25 9.29 14.40 -14.88
N LEU A 26 8.44 15.41 -14.68
CA LEU A 26 7.37 15.44 -13.67
C LEU A 26 6.32 14.32 -13.76
N SER A 27 5.84 13.95 -14.94
CA SER A 27 4.88 12.83 -15.10
C SER A 27 5.55 11.48 -14.84
N ASP A 28 6.81 11.28 -15.23
CA ASP A 28 7.53 10.04 -14.92
C ASP A 28 7.82 9.90 -13.43
N VAL A 29 8.27 10.97 -12.79
CA VAL A 29 8.46 11.00 -11.33
C VAL A 29 7.15 10.70 -10.61
N ARG A 30 6.03 11.31 -11.04
CA ARG A 30 4.69 11.02 -10.47
C ARG A 30 4.27 9.57 -10.68
N PHE A 31 4.50 9.01 -11.87
CA PHE A 31 4.17 7.63 -12.19
C PHE A 31 4.96 6.64 -11.31
N TRP A 32 6.28 6.81 -11.21
CA TRP A 32 7.12 5.96 -10.38
C TRP A 32 6.88 6.16 -8.88
N ALA A 33 6.60 7.37 -8.41
CA ALA A 33 6.21 7.64 -7.03
C ALA A 33 4.87 6.99 -6.65
N ALA A 34 3.89 6.98 -7.56
CA ALA A 34 2.62 6.29 -7.34
C ALA A 34 2.79 4.76 -7.37
N LYS A 35 3.61 4.24 -8.30
CA LYS A 35 3.84 2.80 -8.45
C LYS A 35 4.68 2.20 -7.31
N SER A 36 5.58 2.97 -6.72
CA SER A 36 6.40 2.57 -5.58
C SER A 36 5.65 2.58 -4.23
N GLY A 37 4.43 3.13 -4.19
CA GLY A 37 3.69 3.29 -2.93
C GLY A 37 4.26 4.38 -2.01
N LEU A 38 5.30 5.11 -2.43
CA LEU A 38 5.94 6.16 -1.61
C LEU A 38 4.94 7.24 -1.18
N ILE A 39 4.06 7.66 -2.09
CA ILE A 39 3.04 8.67 -1.79
C ILE A 39 2.05 8.17 -0.72
N GLN A 40 1.66 6.89 -0.80
CA GLN A 40 0.77 6.28 0.20
C GLN A 40 1.50 6.15 1.54
N GLY A 41 2.74 5.64 1.53
CA GLY A 41 3.56 5.57 2.75
C GLY A 41 3.71 6.92 3.46
N LEU A 42 3.95 8.00 2.71
CA LEU A 42 4.00 9.36 3.28
C LEU A 42 2.64 9.82 3.84
N ARG A 43 1.53 9.48 3.18
CA ARG A 43 0.16 9.79 3.64
C ARG A 43 -0.21 9.02 4.91
N ASP A 44 0.35 7.83 5.11
CA ASP A 44 0.02 6.97 6.25
C ASP A 44 0.84 7.29 7.51
N ILE A 45 1.93 8.08 7.40
CA ILE A 45 2.76 8.50 8.55
C ILE A 45 1.90 9.06 9.70
N PRO A 46 0.98 10.03 9.50
CA PRO A 46 0.19 10.59 10.59
C PRO A 46 -0.75 9.56 11.26
N LEU A 47 -1.20 8.54 10.53
CA LEU A 47 -2.11 7.52 11.05
C LEU A 47 -1.50 6.74 12.22
N HIS A 48 -0.18 6.57 12.21
CA HIS A 48 0.54 5.84 13.26
C HIS A 48 0.63 6.62 14.57
N PHE A 49 0.63 7.96 14.50
CA PHE A 49 0.73 8.84 15.66
C PHE A 49 -0.62 9.21 16.28
N GLN A 50 -1.71 9.09 15.50
CA GLN A 50 -3.05 9.31 16.03
C GLN A 50 -3.44 8.18 16.99
N ARG A 51 -3.80 8.54 18.23
CA ARG A 51 -4.48 7.63 19.15
C ARG A 51 -5.98 7.77 18.94
N ARG A 52 -6.63 6.65 18.66
CA ARG A 52 -8.09 6.52 18.53
C ARG A 52 -8.57 5.45 19.49
N GLU A 53 -9.81 5.58 19.95
CA GLU A 53 -10.50 4.55 20.75
C GLU A 53 -10.76 3.28 19.94
N SER A 54 -11.01 3.45 18.63
CA SER A 54 -11.20 2.37 17.65
C SER A 54 -10.56 2.78 16.32
N TYR A 55 -10.06 1.78 15.60
CA TYR A 55 -9.51 1.90 14.25
C TYR A 55 -10.36 1.16 13.22
N SER A 56 -11.28 0.30 13.64
CA SER A 56 -12.16 -0.47 12.76
C SER A 56 -13.32 0.38 12.23
N GLN A 57 -14.12 -0.17 11.30
CA GLN A 57 -15.21 0.57 10.67
C GLN A 57 -16.42 0.75 11.59
N HIS A 58 -16.73 -0.28 12.39
CA HIS A 58 -17.95 -0.38 13.18
C HIS A 58 -17.67 -0.76 14.65
N GLY A 59 -16.45 -0.57 15.13
CA GLY A 59 -16.05 -0.87 16.51
C GLY A 59 -15.75 -2.34 16.79
N GLU A 60 -15.59 -3.18 15.77
CA GLU A 60 -15.18 -4.58 15.85
C GLU A 60 -13.96 -4.79 16.75
N ASP A 61 -12.95 -3.93 16.66
CA ASP A 61 -11.73 -4.03 17.46
C ASP A 61 -11.98 -3.84 18.96
N THR A 62 -12.83 -2.88 19.32
CA THR A 62 -13.28 -2.66 20.70
C THR A 62 -14.19 -3.80 21.18
N PHE A 63 -15.05 -4.34 20.31
CA PHE A 63 -15.88 -5.49 20.64
C PHE A 63 -15.03 -6.72 20.95
N LEU A 64 -13.98 -6.98 20.16
CA LEU A 64 -13.02 -8.05 20.41
C LEU A 64 -12.36 -7.89 21.77
N LEU A 65 -11.82 -6.71 22.09
CA LEU A 65 -11.12 -6.49 23.37
C LEU A 65 -12.05 -6.50 24.58
N ASN A 66 -13.20 -5.84 24.49
CA ASN A 66 -14.07 -5.58 25.64
C ASN A 66 -15.12 -6.67 25.87
N THR A 67 -15.36 -7.54 24.88
CA THR A 67 -16.36 -8.62 24.99
C THR A 67 -15.70 -9.99 24.88
N ILE A 68 -14.96 -10.26 23.81
CA ILE A 68 -14.43 -11.59 23.51
C ILE A 68 -13.18 -11.89 24.35
N PHE A 69 -12.27 -10.92 24.45
CA PHE A 69 -10.98 -11.05 25.14
C PHE A 69 -10.94 -10.30 26.48
N LYS A 70 -12.10 -9.96 27.03
CA LYS A 70 -12.24 -9.13 28.24
C LYS A 70 -11.51 -9.70 29.47
N ASP A 71 -11.54 -11.03 29.61
CA ASP A 71 -10.95 -11.76 30.74
C ASP A 71 -9.55 -12.30 30.41
N GLN A 72 -9.00 -11.94 29.24
CA GLN A 72 -7.70 -12.43 28.80
C GLN A 72 -6.57 -11.65 29.46
N GLU A 73 -5.82 -12.30 30.35
CA GLU A 73 -4.75 -11.66 31.13
C GLU A 73 -3.53 -11.24 30.30
N ARG A 74 -3.29 -11.87 29.14
CA ARG A 74 -2.09 -11.66 28.31
C ARG A 74 -2.45 -11.45 26.84
N PRO A 75 -1.78 -10.55 26.11
CA PRO A 75 -2.02 -10.39 24.68
C PRO A 75 -1.83 -11.69 23.89
N GLY A 76 -2.70 -11.92 22.92
CA GLY A 76 -2.68 -13.11 22.06
C GLY A 76 -2.01 -12.88 20.71
N ARG A 77 -2.31 -13.80 19.77
CA ARG A 77 -1.92 -13.70 18.36
C ARG A 77 -3.13 -13.55 17.45
N TYR A 78 -3.01 -12.81 16.36
CA TYR A 78 -4.06 -12.68 15.35
C TYR A 78 -3.57 -12.99 13.93
N LEU A 79 -4.52 -13.39 13.08
CA LEU A 79 -4.40 -13.47 11.63
C LEU A 79 -5.56 -12.67 11.04
N ASP A 80 -5.24 -11.58 10.34
CA ASP A 80 -6.23 -10.70 9.72
C ASP A 80 -6.24 -10.93 8.20
N ILE A 81 -7.35 -11.42 7.66
CA ILE A 81 -7.48 -11.79 6.23
C ILE A 81 -8.40 -10.78 5.55
N GLY A 82 -7.91 -10.14 4.48
CA GLY A 82 -8.63 -9.06 3.81
C GLY A 82 -8.56 -7.76 4.61
N ALA A 83 -7.40 -7.47 5.19
CA ALA A 83 -7.24 -6.39 6.15
C ALA A 83 -7.35 -4.98 5.54
N SER A 84 -7.34 -4.85 4.21
CA SER A 84 -7.44 -3.59 3.46
C SER A 84 -6.30 -2.60 3.71
N HIS A 85 -6.13 -2.11 4.93
CA HIS A 85 -5.00 -1.27 5.35
C HIS A 85 -4.59 -1.62 6.79
N PRO A 86 -3.29 -1.65 7.12
CA PRO A 86 -2.79 -2.08 8.44
C PRO A 86 -3.17 -1.18 9.65
N VAL A 87 -3.91 -0.09 9.45
CA VAL A 87 -4.15 0.95 10.48
C VAL A 87 -5.53 1.59 10.28
N ARG A 88 -5.78 2.16 9.10
CA ARG A 88 -7.09 2.70 8.73
C ARG A 88 -8.07 1.54 8.59
N ILE A 89 -9.26 1.68 9.15
CA ILE A 89 -10.34 0.68 9.11
C ILE A 89 -9.91 -0.72 9.56
N SER A 90 -8.86 -0.81 10.39
CA SER A 90 -8.26 -2.08 10.80
C SER A 90 -8.96 -2.65 12.04
N ASN A 91 -9.42 -3.89 11.91
CA ASN A 91 -10.00 -4.66 13.02
C ASN A 91 -8.95 -5.13 14.05
N THR A 92 -7.66 -5.07 13.70
CA THR A 92 -6.58 -5.65 14.49
C THR A 92 -5.55 -4.65 14.99
N TYR A 93 -5.52 -3.42 14.47
CA TYR A 93 -4.53 -2.42 14.88
C TYR A 93 -4.69 -1.97 16.34
N LEU A 94 -5.90 -1.86 16.87
CA LEU A 94 -6.10 -1.57 18.30
C LEU A 94 -5.52 -2.69 19.19
N LEU A 95 -5.75 -3.94 18.81
CA LEU A 95 -5.20 -5.11 19.50
C LEU A 95 -3.67 -5.06 19.46
N HIS A 96 -3.08 -4.75 18.30
CA HIS A 96 -1.65 -4.59 18.15
C HIS A 96 -1.08 -3.51 19.09
N ARG A 97 -1.75 -2.35 19.17
CA ARG A 97 -1.41 -1.26 20.10
C ARG A 97 -1.56 -1.64 21.57
N LYS A 98 -2.35 -2.68 21.88
CA LYS A 98 -2.51 -3.28 23.22
C LYS A 98 -1.56 -4.47 23.45
N GLY A 99 -0.57 -4.67 22.59
CA GLY A 99 0.50 -5.66 22.78
C GLY A 99 0.24 -7.00 22.08
N TRP A 100 -0.85 -7.15 21.33
CA TRP A 100 -1.06 -8.33 20.50
C TRP A 100 -0.09 -8.35 19.31
N SER A 101 0.24 -9.53 18.82
CA SER A 101 1.10 -9.70 17.64
C SER A 101 0.40 -10.55 16.59
N GLY A 102 0.63 -10.31 15.30
CA GLY A 102 -0.11 -11.04 14.30
C GLY A 102 0.40 -10.86 12.88
N ILE A 103 -0.24 -11.57 11.97
CA ILE A 103 0.01 -11.50 10.53
C ILE A 103 -1.20 -10.87 9.88
N ILE A 104 -0.93 -9.96 8.95
CA ILE A 104 -1.93 -9.30 8.11
C ILE A 104 -1.78 -9.86 6.70
N VAL A 105 -2.89 -10.28 6.10
CA VAL A 105 -2.94 -10.82 4.74
C VAL A 105 -3.87 -9.95 3.91
N GLU A 106 -3.30 -9.25 2.93
CA GLU A 106 -4.00 -8.40 1.99
C GLU A 106 -3.39 -8.57 0.59
N PRO A 107 -4.16 -9.03 -0.42
CA PRO A 107 -3.64 -9.20 -1.78
C PRO A 107 -3.37 -7.87 -2.51
N ILE A 108 -3.99 -6.77 -2.12
CA ILE A 108 -3.86 -5.46 -2.78
C ILE A 108 -2.72 -4.65 -2.14
N SER A 109 -1.58 -4.58 -2.81
CA SER A 109 -0.37 -3.94 -2.29
C SER A 109 -0.35 -2.41 -2.26
N ARG A 110 -1.42 -1.74 -2.73
CA ARG A 110 -1.47 -0.25 -2.87
C ARG A 110 -2.38 0.44 -1.88
N LEU A 111 -3.05 -0.31 -1.00
CA LEU A 111 -4.07 0.23 -0.11
C LEU A 111 -3.50 0.74 1.20
#